data_AF-A0A670I9L0-F1
#
_entry.id   AF-A0A670I9L0-F1
#
_cell.length_a   1.000
_cell.length_b   1.000
_cell.length_c   1.000
_cell.angle_alpha   90.00
_cell.angle_beta   90.00
_cell.angle_gamma   90.00
#
_symmetry.space_group_name_H-M   'P 1'
#
loop_
_entity.id
_entity.type
_entity.pdbx_description
1 polymer ?
#
loop_
_entity_poly.entity_id
_entity_poly.type
_entity_poly.pdbx_seq_one_letter_code
_entity_poly.pdbx_strand_id
1 'polypeptide(L)'
;MEKTLLNFVTFVKKSLSKHMHLDAAHLFIYKSFGPRLGLAYLRSICLAHWASGIESYMSPSLFAISVTFAHAVGHNLGMKHDEKHCTCDRHSCIMAAYGVSTDKFSNCSYKDYFSVRNRKCLLVPLDPDRMYKFAYCGNKVVEDKEECDCGSTEQCKSHLCFWRVLC
;
A
#
# COMPACT_ATOMS: atom_id res chain seq x y z
N MET A 1 -6.61 -18.21 -6.63
CA MET A 1 -5.91 -17.06 -6.01
C MET A 1 -5.33 -17.45 -4.66
N GLU A 2 -6.10 -18.20 -3.87
CA GLU A 2 -5.79 -18.81 -2.57
C GLU A 2 -4.43 -19.51 -2.51
N LYS A 3 -4.13 -20.42 -3.45
CA LYS A 3 -2.82 -21.10 -3.49
C LYS A 3 -1.66 -20.11 -3.63
N THR A 4 -1.84 -19.04 -4.42
CA THR A 4 -0.84 -17.98 -4.57
C THR A 4 -0.64 -17.21 -3.27
N LEU A 5 -1.73 -16.83 -2.59
CA LEU A 5 -1.66 -16.16 -1.29
C LEU A 5 -0.97 -17.04 -0.24
N LEU A 6 -1.31 -18.33 -0.17
CA LEU A 6 -0.68 -19.27 0.77
C LEU A 6 0.83 -19.42 0.52
N ASN A 7 1.24 -19.52 -0.74
CA ASN A 7 2.64 -19.56 -1.12
C ASN A 7 3.36 -18.25 -0.74
N PHE A 8 2.73 -17.10 -0.99
CA PHE A 8 3.28 -15.79 -0.66
C PHE A 8 3.44 -15.62 0.86
N VAL A 9 2.42 -15.96 1.64
CA VAL A 9 2.48 -15.97 3.12
C VAL A 9 3.61 -16.85 3.63
N THR A 10 3.83 -18.02 3.00
CA THR A 10 4.95 -18.91 3.34
C THR A 10 6.30 -18.24 3.04
N PHE A 11 6.42 -17.54 1.92
CA PHE A 11 7.60 -16.76 1.56
C PHE A 11 7.86 -15.62 2.56
N VAL A 12 6.83 -14.83 2.90
CA VAL A 12 6.92 -13.75 3.90
C VAL A 12 7.44 -14.32 5.22
N LYS A 13 6.85 -15.41 5.70
CA LYS A 13 7.28 -16.09 6.94
C LYS A 13 8.72 -16.57 6.90
N LYS A 14 9.11 -17.28 5.83
CA LYS A 14 10.39 -18.00 5.77
C LYS A 14 11.57 -17.13 5.35
N SER A 15 11.30 -16.03 4.65
CA SER A 15 12.31 -15.15 4.07
C SER A 15 12.10 -13.70 4.49
N LEU A 16 11.05 -13.04 4.03
CA LEU A 16 10.93 -11.58 4.13
C LEU A 16 10.98 -11.07 5.58
N SER A 17 10.20 -11.68 6.48
CA SER A 17 10.16 -11.32 7.90
C SER A 17 11.47 -11.59 8.68
N LYS A 18 12.44 -12.32 8.10
CA LYS A 18 13.77 -12.50 8.69
C LYS A 18 14.70 -11.32 8.41
N HIS A 19 14.41 -10.53 7.37
CA HIS A 19 15.27 -9.45 6.90
C HIS A 19 14.67 -8.07 7.15
N MET A 20 13.35 -7.98 7.38
CA MET A 20 12.65 -6.73 7.64
C MET A 20 11.47 -6.91 8.59
N HIS A 21 11.22 -5.88 9.41
CA HIS A 21 9.99 -5.77 10.17
C HIS A 21 8.88 -5.26 9.24
N LEU A 22 7.73 -5.94 9.28
CA LEU A 22 6.61 -5.66 8.38
C LEU A 22 5.32 -5.59 9.18
N ASP A 23 4.54 -4.56 8.93
CA ASP A 23 3.18 -4.45 9.46
C ASP A 23 2.18 -5.19 8.57
N ALA A 24 2.43 -5.16 7.25
CA ALA A 24 1.75 -5.93 6.21
C ALA A 24 2.67 -6.19 5.01
N ALA A 25 2.32 -7.17 4.17
CA ALA A 25 3.03 -7.53 2.95
C ALA A 25 2.04 -7.79 1.80
N HIS A 26 2.27 -7.19 0.63
CA HIS A 26 1.36 -7.34 -0.51
C HIS A 26 2.14 -7.75 -1.76
N LEU A 27 1.56 -8.66 -2.55
CA LEU A 27 2.14 -9.15 -3.80
C LEU A 27 1.29 -8.67 -4.98
N PHE A 28 1.84 -7.72 -5.72
CA PHE A 28 1.34 -7.33 -7.04
C PHE A 28 1.79 -8.35 -8.09
N ILE A 29 0.86 -8.94 -8.83
CA ILE A 29 1.16 -9.97 -9.83
C ILE A 29 0.43 -9.74 -11.14
N TYR A 30 1.18 -9.78 -12.26
CA TYR A 30 0.61 -9.79 -13.60
C TYR A 30 0.10 -11.18 -13.97
N LYS A 31 -1.07 -11.53 -13.45
CA LYS A 31 -1.71 -12.84 -13.68
C LYS A 31 -3.22 -12.75 -13.47
N SER A 32 -4.00 -13.25 -14.42
CA SER A 32 -5.45 -13.31 -14.31
C SER A 32 -5.89 -14.44 -13.35
N PHE A 33 -6.87 -14.13 -12.51
CA PHE A 33 -7.56 -15.11 -11.65
C PHE A 33 -9.08 -15.10 -11.90
N GLY A 34 -9.49 -14.80 -13.15
CA GLY A 34 -10.89 -14.62 -13.49
C GLY A 34 -11.46 -13.31 -12.91
N PRO A 35 -12.63 -13.32 -12.25
CA PRO A 35 -13.25 -12.08 -11.76
C PRO A 35 -12.60 -11.50 -10.49
N ARG A 36 -11.66 -12.24 -9.87
CA ARG A 36 -11.04 -11.81 -8.61
C ARG A 36 -9.81 -10.96 -8.87
N LEU A 37 -9.86 -9.73 -8.38
CA LEU A 37 -8.77 -8.75 -8.52
C LEU A 37 -7.77 -8.80 -7.35
N GLY A 38 -8.18 -9.29 -6.18
CA GLY A 38 -7.27 -9.44 -5.04
C GLY A 38 -7.82 -10.35 -3.95
N LEU A 39 -6.95 -10.73 -3.01
CA LEU A 39 -7.30 -11.52 -1.83
C LEU A 39 -6.36 -11.17 -0.68
N ALA A 40 -6.93 -10.87 0.49
CA ALA A 40 -6.18 -10.56 1.71
C ALA A 40 -6.86 -11.18 2.93
N TYR A 41 -6.08 -11.41 4.00
CA TYR A 41 -6.63 -11.88 5.26
C TYR A 41 -7.33 -10.77 6.02
N LEU A 42 -8.54 -11.06 6.51
CA LEU A 42 -9.31 -10.12 7.31
C LEU A 42 -8.71 -9.94 8.71
N ARG A 43 -8.66 -8.70 9.21
CA ARG A 43 -8.29 -8.33 10.60
C ARG A 43 -6.88 -8.80 10.98
N SER A 44 -6.00 -8.95 10.00
CA SER A 44 -4.68 -9.54 10.21
C SER A 44 -3.54 -8.53 10.34
N ILE A 45 -3.78 -7.22 10.26
CA ILE A 45 -2.73 -6.21 10.41
C ILE A 45 -1.91 -6.43 11.70
N CYS A 46 -0.58 -6.30 11.64
CA CYS A 46 0.34 -6.65 12.74
C CYS A 46 0.43 -8.14 13.11
N LEU A 47 -0.31 -9.05 12.47
CA LEU A 47 -0.23 -10.49 12.75
C LEU A 47 0.82 -11.15 11.85
N ALA A 48 2.10 -10.98 12.20
CA ALA A 48 3.23 -11.65 11.53
C ALA A 48 3.04 -11.73 9.99
N HIS A 49 3.19 -12.93 9.42
CA HIS A 49 3.03 -13.22 7.99
C HIS A 49 1.57 -13.26 7.50
N TRP A 50 0.59 -13.19 8.41
CA TRP A 50 -0.84 -13.21 8.06
C TRP A 50 -1.37 -11.85 7.63
N ALA A 51 -0.67 -10.76 7.96
CA ALA A 51 -0.93 -9.42 7.44
C ALA A 51 -0.54 -9.34 5.95
N SER A 52 -1.07 -10.25 5.13
CA SER A 52 -0.70 -10.38 3.73
C SER A 52 -1.89 -10.28 2.79
N GLY A 53 -1.64 -9.73 1.61
CA GLY A 53 -2.57 -9.66 0.48
C GLY A 53 -1.87 -9.98 -0.85
N ILE A 54 -2.66 -10.32 -1.86
CA ILE A 54 -2.20 -10.39 -3.24
C ILE A 54 -3.16 -9.63 -4.15
N GLU A 55 -2.61 -8.92 -5.13
CA GLU A 55 -3.32 -8.05 -6.05
C GLU A 55 -2.95 -8.45 -7.49
N SER A 56 -3.97 -8.90 -8.22
CA SER A 56 -3.85 -9.13 -9.64
C SER A 56 -3.97 -7.80 -10.38
N TYR A 57 -2.98 -7.49 -11.21
CA TYR A 57 -3.12 -6.42 -12.18
C TYR A 57 -3.05 -7.02 -13.59
N MET A 58 -4.09 -6.79 -14.37
CA MET A 58 -4.16 -7.15 -15.79
C MET A 58 -4.35 -5.91 -16.68
N SER A 59 -4.41 -4.73 -16.05
CA SER A 59 -4.56 -3.42 -16.69
C SER A 59 -3.40 -2.53 -16.26
N PRO A 60 -2.89 -1.66 -17.14
CA PRO A 60 -1.88 -0.66 -16.79
C PRO A 60 -2.46 0.51 -15.97
N SER A 61 -3.77 0.53 -15.68
CA SER A 61 -4.39 1.60 -14.90
C SER A 61 -3.89 1.60 -13.45
N LEU A 62 -3.03 2.58 -13.12
CA LEU A 62 -2.55 2.81 -11.76
C LEU A 62 -3.71 3.03 -10.79
N PHE A 63 -4.72 3.78 -11.20
CA PHE A 63 -5.90 4.02 -10.37
C PHE A 63 -6.62 2.71 -10.01
N ALA A 64 -6.88 1.84 -10.99
CA ALA A 64 -7.58 0.58 -10.74
C ALA A 64 -6.82 -0.36 -9.79
N ILE A 65 -5.49 -0.45 -9.94
CA ILE A 65 -4.67 -1.26 -9.02
C ILE A 65 -4.57 -0.61 -7.64
N SER A 66 -4.53 0.72 -7.53
CA SER A 66 -4.58 1.43 -6.24
C SER A 66 -5.88 1.17 -5.48
N VAL A 67 -7.04 1.15 -6.16
CA VAL A 67 -8.33 0.81 -5.52
C VAL A 67 -8.34 -0.64 -5.03
N THR A 68 -7.84 -1.56 -5.86
CA THR A 68 -7.73 -2.99 -5.50
C THR A 68 -6.80 -3.20 -4.31
N PHE A 69 -5.67 -2.49 -4.28
CA PHE A 69 -4.72 -2.52 -3.18
C PHE A 69 -5.32 -1.92 -1.90
N ALA A 70 -5.98 -0.77 -1.98
CA ALA A 70 -6.67 -0.16 -0.85
C ALA A 70 -7.75 -1.07 -0.27
N HIS A 71 -8.49 -1.78 -1.12
CA HIS A 71 -9.46 -2.81 -0.71
C HIS A 71 -8.78 -3.95 0.07
N ALA A 72 -7.66 -4.48 -0.44
CA ALA A 72 -6.93 -5.56 0.20
C ALA A 72 -6.35 -5.14 1.56
N VAL A 73 -5.74 -3.95 1.63
CA VAL A 73 -5.28 -3.34 2.90
C VAL A 73 -6.44 -3.13 3.86
N GLY A 74 -7.61 -2.70 3.36
CA GLY A 74 -8.84 -2.58 4.13
C GLY A 74 -9.21 -3.88 4.86
N HIS A 75 -9.12 -5.03 4.19
CA HIS A 75 -9.30 -6.34 4.85
C HIS A 75 -8.27 -6.57 5.95
N ASN A 76 -6.98 -6.32 5.73
CA ASN A 76 -5.97 -6.47 6.79
C ASN A 76 -6.28 -5.55 7.99
N LEU A 77 -6.77 -4.34 7.71
CA LEU A 77 -7.30 -3.35 8.66
C LEU A 77 -8.71 -3.67 9.19
N GLY A 78 -9.21 -4.89 8.96
CA GLY A 78 -10.42 -5.40 9.58
C GLY A 78 -11.74 -4.94 8.95
N MET A 79 -11.69 -4.17 7.86
CA MET A 79 -12.86 -3.74 7.11
C MET A 79 -13.46 -4.92 6.35
N LYS A 80 -14.76 -5.17 6.53
CA LYS A 80 -15.49 -6.17 5.75
C LYS A 80 -16.02 -5.56 4.46
N HIS A 81 -16.57 -6.41 3.59
CA HIS A 81 -17.30 -5.92 2.42
C HIS A 81 -18.52 -5.10 2.83
N ASP A 82 -18.81 -4.08 2.03
CA ASP A 82 -19.96 -3.20 2.23
C ASP A 82 -21.30 -3.94 2.03
N GLU A 83 -22.21 -3.74 2.97
CA GLU A 83 -23.60 -4.18 2.88
C GLU A 83 -24.51 -3.06 2.36
N LYS A 84 -25.80 -3.36 2.12
CA LYS A 84 -26.78 -2.41 1.56
C LYS A 84 -26.94 -1.10 2.33
N HIS A 85 -26.66 -1.10 3.64
CA HIS A 85 -26.80 0.06 4.51
C HIS A 85 -25.51 0.90 4.60
N CYS A 86 -24.41 0.42 3.99
CA CYS A 86 -23.13 1.11 3.99
C CYS A 86 -23.12 2.15 2.87
N THR A 87 -22.69 3.36 3.20
CA THR A 87 -22.67 4.50 2.28
C THR A 87 -21.32 5.20 2.33
N CYS A 88 -20.94 5.72 1.17
CA CYS A 88 -19.93 6.73 0.94
C CYS A 88 -20.54 7.68 -0.10
N ASP A 89 -20.11 8.93 -0.20
CA ASP A 89 -20.64 9.91 -1.17
C ASP A 89 -20.22 9.59 -2.64
N ARG A 90 -20.41 8.33 -3.05
CA ARG A 90 -20.11 7.70 -4.33
C ARG A 90 -21.18 6.62 -4.58
N HIS A 91 -21.31 6.18 -5.82
CA HIS A 91 -22.20 5.07 -6.17
C HIS A 91 -21.81 3.76 -5.46
N SER A 92 -20.51 3.51 -5.35
CA SER A 92 -19.95 2.34 -4.66
C SER A 92 -18.66 2.75 -3.93
N CYS A 93 -18.35 2.05 -2.84
CA CYS A 93 -17.22 2.35 -1.96
C CYS A 93 -16.08 1.33 -2.16
N ILE A 94 -14.89 1.65 -1.65
CA ILE A 94 -13.68 0.81 -1.83
C ILE A 94 -13.93 -0.63 -1.39
N MET A 95 -14.72 -0.86 -0.33
CA MET A 95 -14.99 -2.20 0.19
C MET A 95 -16.19 -2.90 -0.48
N ALA A 96 -16.67 -2.43 -1.62
CA ALA A 96 -17.65 -3.17 -2.42
C ALA A 96 -17.12 -4.59 -2.77
N ALA A 97 -18.00 -5.59 -2.78
CA ALA A 97 -17.63 -6.99 -3.04
C ALA A 97 -17.24 -7.28 -4.51
N TYR A 98 -17.24 -6.27 -5.37
CA TYR A 98 -16.95 -6.33 -6.79
C TYR A 98 -16.02 -5.18 -7.19
N GLY A 99 -15.37 -5.30 -8.35
CA GLY A 99 -14.46 -4.27 -8.87
C GLY A 99 -15.20 -2.96 -9.13
N VAL A 100 -14.70 -1.87 -8.55
CA VAL A 100 -15.29 -0.53 -8.63
C VAL A 100 -14.21 0.52 -8.90
N SER A 101 -14.62 1.65 -9.48
CA SER A 101 -13.78 2.83 -9.67
C SER A 101 -14.23 3.90 -8.67
N THR A 102 -13.54 4.02 -7.54
CA THR A 102 -13.94 4.89 -6.42
C THR A 102 -12.74 5.22 -5.54
N ASP A 103 -12.84 6.29 -4.76
CA ASP A 103 -11.78 6.83 -3.89
C ASP A 103 -12.22 6.95 -2.42
N LYS A 104 -13.39 6.39 -2.07
CA LYS A 104 -13.99 6.55 -0.73
C LYS A 104 -14.26 5.22 -0.05
N PHE A 105 -13.84 5.13 1.21
CA PHE A 105 -14.33 4.13 2.15
C PHE A 105 -15.73 4.50 2.65
N SER A 106 -16.52 3.50 3.02
CA SER A 106 -17.87 3.67 3.58
C SER A 106 -17.84 4.00 5.07
N ASN A 107 -18.96 4.50 5.59
CA ASN A 107 -19.20 4.60 7.03
C ASN A 107 -18.97 3.26 7.78
N CYS A 108 -19.35 2.13 7.20
CA CYS A 108 -19.10 0.79 7.76
C CYS A 108 -17.60 0.45 7.80
N SER A 109 -16.88 0.77 6.73
CA SER A 109 -15.43 0.58 6.65
C SER A 109 -14.71 1.34 7.75
N TYR A 110 -15.09 2.61 7.99
CA TYR A 110 -14.57 3.38 9.11
C TYR A 110 -14.85 2.69 10.45
N LYS A 111 -16.10 2.31 10.71
CA LYS A 111 -16.51 1.63 11.95
C LYS A 111 -15.66 0.38 12.23
N ASP A 112 -15.44 -0.45 11.21
CA ASP A 112 -14.62 -1.66 11.33
C ASP A 112 -13.15 -1.32 11.63
N TYR A 113 -12.58 -0.37 10.91
CA TYR A 113 -11.20 0.10 11.12
C TYR A 113 -10.98 0.65 12.54
N PHE A 114 -11.94 1.43 13.06
CA PHE A 114 -11.85 1.99 14.41
C PHE A 114 -11.66 0.92 15.49
N SER A 115 -12.09 -0.34 15.24
CA SER A 115 -11.90 -1.48 16.14
C SER A 115 -10.46 -2.03 16.18
N VAL A 116 -9.62 -1.72 15.18
CA VAL A 116 -8.24 -2.23 15.09
C VAL A 116 -7.18 -1.14 15.03
N ARG A 117 -7.56 0.14 14.89
CA ARG A 117 -6.63 1.27 14.68
C ARG A 117 -5.54 1.42 15.75
N ASN A 118 -5.79 0.94 16.96
CA ASN A 118 -4.87 1.05 18.11
C ASN A 118 -3.92 -0.15 18.24
N ARG A 119 -3.79 -1.01 17.22
CA ARG A 119 -2.81 -2.10 17.25
C ARG A 119 -1.39 -1.52 17.28
N LYS A 120 -0.57 -2.03 18.20
CA LYS A 120 0.75 -1.44 18.53
C LYS A 120 1.66 -1.21 17.32
N CYS A 121 1.67 -2.11 16.33
CA CYS A 121 2.57 -1.95 15.17
C CYS A 121 2.28 -0.68 14.37
N LEU A 122 1.01 -0.27 14.27
CA LEU A 122 0.58 0.94 13.55
C LEU A 122 0.93 2.24 14.27
N LEU A 123 1.36 2.15 15.53
CA LEU A 123 1.72 3.30 16.37
C LEU A 123 3.24 3.49 16.45
N VAL A 124 4.02 2.56 15.87
CA VAL A 124 5.47 2.68 15.79
C VAL A 124 5.79 3.45 14.51
N PRO A 125 6.36 4.67 14.60
CA PRO A 125 6.80 5.37 13.40
C PRO A 125 7.92 4.57 12.73
N LEU A 126 7.90 4.54 11.40
CA LEU A 126 8.99 3.93 10.65
C LEU A 126 10.29 4.69 10.93
N ASP A 127 11.36 3.94 11.16
CA ASP A 127 12.71 4.47 11.21
C ASP A 127 13.04 5.09 9.83
N PRO A 128 13.35 6.41 9.75
CA PRO A 128 13.67 7.08 8.50
C PRO A 128 14.79 6.41 7.71
N ASP A 129 15.72 5.72 8.38
CA ASP A 129 16.83 5.01 7.73
C ASP A 129 16.43 3.63 7.20
N ARG A 130 15.27 3.11 7.62
CA ARG A 130 14.68 1.86 7.11
C ARG A 130 13.59 2.08 6.07
N MET A 131 13.16 3.33 5.87
CA MET A 131 12.26 3.67 4.77
C MET A 131 13.01 3.48 3.46
N TYR A 132 12.36 2.81 2.50
CA TYR A 132 12.83 2.83 1.12
C TYR A 132 12.72 4.27 0.63
N LYS A 133 13.85 5.00 0.64
CA LYS A 133 13.95 6.36 0.12
C LYS A 133 13.91 6.22 -1.40
N PHE A 134 12.81 6.65 -2.00
CA PHE A 134 12.81 6.87 -3.44
C PHE A 134 13.81 7.98 -3.69
N ALA A 135 14.85 7.69 -4.47
CA ALA A 135 15.72 8.73 -4.96
C ALA A 135 14.86 9.71 -5.76
N TYR A 136 14.84 10.96 -5.32
CA TYR A 136 14.00 12.00 -5.89
C TYR A 136 14.73 13.33 -5.80
N CYS A 137 15.21 13.76 -6.96
CA CYS A 137 15.72 15.10 -7.10
C CYS A 137 14.66 16.14 -6.75
N GLY A 138 15.01 16.96 -5.77
CA GLY A 138 14.24 18.09 -5.29
C GLY A 138 13.68 17.88 -3.89
N ASN A 139 14.01 16.79 -3.19
CA ASN A 139 13.70 16.59 -1.78
C ASN A 139 14.79 17.17 -0.83
N LYS A 140 15.89 17.71 -1.37
CA LYS A 140 17.07 18.24 -0.66
C LYS A 140 17.92 17.19 0.04
N VAL A 141 17.88 15.94 -0.43
CA VAL A 141 18.67 14.83 0.11
C VAL A 141 19.48 14.24 -1.03
N VAL A 142 20.80 14.42 -0.98
CA VAL A 142 21.69 13.85 -2.00
C VAL A 142 21.69 12.33 -1.87
N GLU A 143 21.21 11.65 -2.91
CA GLU A 143 21.14 10.18 -2.98
C GLU A 143 22.29 9.58 -3.81
N ASP A 144 22.47 8.25 -3.80
CA ASP A 144 23.65 7.54 -4.33
C ASP A 144 24.01 7.85 -5.80
N LYS A 145 23.11 8.47 -6.57
CA LYS A 145 23.32 8.84 -7.99
C LYS A 145 23.27 10.35 -8.25
N GLU A 146 23.00 11.15 -7.23
CA GLU A 146 22.91 12.60 -7.32
C GLU A 146 24.24 13.23 -6.93
N GLU A 147 24.70 14.22 -7.67
CA GLU A 147 25.85 15.03 -7.23
C GLU A 147 25.42 16.09 -6.21
N CYS A 148 24.16 16.53 -6.30
CA CYS A 148 23.58 17.51 -5.39
C CYS A 148 22.04 17.55 -5.51
N ASP A 149 21.37 17.92 -4.43
CA ASP A 149 19.94 18.24 -4.41
C ASP A 149 19.72 19.51 -3.57
N CYS A 150 19.27 20.59 -4.22
CA CYS A 150 18.95 21.88 -3.59
C CYS A 150 17.44 22.16 -3.46
N GLY A 151 16.60 21.16 -3.74
CA GLY A 151 15.15 21.26 -3.73
C GLY A 151 14.56 21.51 -5.11
N SER A 152 13.33 22.04 -5.15
CA SER A 152 12.66 22.40 -6.41
C SER A 152 13.50 23.36 -7.27
N THR A 153 13.22 23.39 -8.58
CA THR A 153 13.91 24.26 -9.54
C THR A 153 13.93 25.73 -9.10
N GLU A 154 12.84 26.24 -8.53
CA GLU A 154 12.73 27.59 -7.96
C GLU A 154 13.69 27.82 -6.79
N GLN A 155 13.83 26.84 -5.90
CA GLN A 155 14.70 26.93 -4.72
C GLN A 155 16.18 26.85 -5.11
N CYS A 156 16.50 26.14 -6.18
CA CYS A 156 17.86 25.98 -6.69
C CYS A 156 18.40 27.22 -7.42
N LYS A 157 17.58 28.19 -7.84
CA LYS A 157 17.99 29.33 -8.69
C LYS A 157 19.18 30.15 -8.15
N SER A 158 19.38 30.18 -6.83
CA SER A 158 20.49 30.87 -6.17
C SER A 158 21.55 29.94 -5.57
N HIS A 159 21.46 28.63 -5.81
CA HIS A 159 22.34 27.62 -5.23
C HIS A 159 23.39 27.17 -6.26
N LEU A 160 24.62 26.86 -5.80
CA LEU A 160 25.71 26.38 -6.66
C LEU A 160 25.41 25.05 -7.39
N CYS A 161 24.37 24.36 -6.94
CA CYS A 161 23.86 23.12 -7.52
C CYS A 161 22.97 23.35 -8.76
N PHE A 162 22.51 24.59 -9.05
CA PHE A 162 21.64 24.90 -10.18
C PHE A 162 22.18 24.46 -11.55
N TRP A 163 23.51 24.48 -11.71
CA TRP A 163 24.18 24.17 -12.98
C TRP A 163 24.65 22.72 -13.09
N ARG A 164 24.42 21.89 -12.06
CA ARG A 164 24.83 20.48 -12.10
C ARG A 164 23.75 19.67 -12.80
N VAL A 165 24.17 18.95 -13.85
CA VAL A 165 23.32 18.21 -14.80
C VAL A 165 22.80 16.89 -14.20
N LEU A 166 23.30 16.49 -13.03
CA LEU A 166 22.99 15.24 -12.33
C LEU A 166 22.40 15.54 -10.94
N CYS A 167 21.14 15.96 -10.99
CA CYS A 167 20.11 15.16 -10.36
C CYS A 167 19.70 14.06 -11.36
#